data_AF-A0AAV6QI40-F1
#
_entry.id   AF-A0AAV6QI40-F1
#
_cell.length_a   1.000
_cell.length_b   1.000
_cell.length_c   1.000
_cell.angle_alpha   90.00
_cell.angle_beta   90.00
_cell.angle_gamma   90.00
#
_symmetry.space_group_name_H-M   'P 1'
#
loop_
_entity.id
_entity.type
_entity.pdbx_description
1 polymer ?
#
loop_
_entity_poly.entity_id
_entity_poly.type
_entity_poly.pdbx_seq_one_letter_code
_entity_poly.pdbx_strand_id
1 'polypeptide(L)'
;MVDPVHMKNVTFEHVKGVKEAKNELQEVVEFLKNPHKFTALGRKLPKGVLLVGPPGTGKTLLARAVAGEADVPFYYASGLEFDEVFVGVGAKHNTNLFSGFF
;
A
#
# COMPACT_ATOMS: atom_id res chain seq x y z
N MET A 1 12.06 -13.14 -0.23
CA MET A 1 10.75 -12.85 -0.86
C MET A 1 9.86 -12.40 0.28
N VAL A 2 9.26 -11.21 0.20
CA VAL A 2 8.27 -10.80 1.21
C VAL A 2 6.97 -11.44 0.78
N ASP A 3 6.53 -12.45 1.50
CA ASP A 3 5.27 -13.13 1.21
C ASP A 3 4.10 -12.17 1.46
N PRO A 4 3.04 -12.22 0.64
CA PRO A 4 1.84 -11.42 0.87
C PRO A 4 1.23 -11.83 2.21
N VAL A 5 0.88 -10.83 3.02
CA VAL A 5 0.26 -11.07 4.32
C VAL A 5 -1.11 -11.70 4.07
N HIS A 6 -1.28 -12.99 4.38
CA HIS A 6 -2.58 -13.67 4.37
C HIS A 6 -3.47 -13.03 5.44
N MET A 7 -4.37 -12.14 5.02
CA MET A 7 -5.14 -11.32 5.94
C MET A 7 -6.64 -11.50 5.70
N LYS A 8 -7.42 -11.53 6.79
CA LYS A 8 -8.88 -11.34 6.73
C LYS A 8 -9.18 -10.06 5.93
N ASN A 9 -10.15 -10.10 5.02
CA ASN A 9 -10.58 -8.97 4.19
C ASN A 9 -10.92 -7.74 5.05
N VAL A 10 -9.93 -6.88 5.29
CA VAL A 10 -10.12 -5.57 5.94
C VAL A 10 -10.51 -4.59 4.85
N THR A 11 -11.63 -3.92 5.04
CA THR A 11 -12.25 -2.95 4.12
C THR A 11 -12.40 -1.60 4.81
N PHE A 12 -12.84 -0.56 4.10
CA PHE A 12 -13.08 0.76 4.69
C PHE A 12 -14.16 0.76 5.76
N GLU A 13 -15.04 -0.24 5.79
CA GLU A 13 -16.04 -0.42 6.86
C GLU A 13 -15.38 -0.68 8.22
N HIS A 14 -14.22 -1.33 8.22
CA HIS A 14 -13.47 -1.65 9.44
C HIS A 14 -12.68 -0.45 9.99
N VAL A 15 -12.51 0.60 9.20
CA VAL A 15 -11.83 1.83 9.62
C VAL A 15 -12.88 2.82 10.11
N LYS A 16 -12.79 3.26 11.37
CA LYS A 16 -13.71 4.29 11.90
C LYS A 16 -13.09 5.68 11.76
N GLY A 17 -13.92 6.67 11.41
CA GLY A 17 -13.46 8.06 11.22
C GLY A 17 -12.72 8.29 9.90
N VAL A 18 -11.86 9.32 9.86
CA VAL A 18 -10.97 9.68 8.73
C VAL A 18 -11.67 9.79 7.36
N LYS A 19 -12.82 10.48 7.32
CA LYS A 19 -13.65 10.58 6.11
C LYS A 19 -12.89 11.19 4.93
N GLU A 20 -12.11 12.23 5.21
CA GLU A 20 -11.30 12.96 4.24
C GLU A 20 -10.26 12.03 3.61
N ALA A 21 -9.48 11.32 4.43
CA ALA A 21 -8.47 10.38 3.95
C ALA A 21 -9.10 9.21 3.17
N LYS A 22 -10.26 8.70 3.59
CA LYS A 22 -10.97 7.66 2.81
C LYS A 22 -11.40 8.17 1.44
N ASN A 23 -11.90 9.40 1.34
CA ASN A 23 -12.30 9.99 0.06
C ASN A 23 -11.11 10.15 -0.89
N GLU A 24 -9.97 10.60 -0.40
CA GLU A 24 -8.74 10.68 -1.22
C GLU A 24 -8.27 9.29 -1.67
N LEU A 25 -8.33 8.30 -0.77
CA LEU A 25 -7.91 6.94 -1.07
C LEU A 25 -8.88 6.17 -1.98
N GLN A 26 -10.13 6.60 -2.13
CA GLN A 26 -11.05 6.01 -3.11
C GLN A 26 -10.53 6.14 -4.55
N GLU A 27 -9.84 7.24 -4.89
CA GLU A 27 -9.22 7.38 -6.22
C GLU A 27 -8.12 6.33 -6.42
N VAL A 28 -7.36 6.02 -5.36
CA VAL A 28 -6.32 4.99 -5.38
C VAL A 28 -6.94 3.60 -5.55
N VAL A 29 -8.04 3.30 -4.83
CA VAL A 29 -8.78 2.03 -4.98
C VAL A 29 -9.31 1.87 -6.40
N GLU A 30 -9.98 2.89 -6.95
CA GLU A 30 -10.53 2.85 -8.30
C GLU A 30 -9.44 2.66 -9.35
N PHE A 31 -8.28 3.27 -9.14
CA PHE A 31 -7.12 3.02 -10.00
C PHE A 31 -6.62 1.58 -9.92
N LEU A 32 -6.44 1.02 -8.72
CA LEU A 32 -5.98 -0.35 -8.55
C LEU A 32 -6.93 -1.36 -9.20
N LYS A 33 -8.24 -1.08 -9.18
CA LYS A 33 -9.26 -1.88 -9.87
C LYS A 33 -9.27 -1.70 -11.39
N ASN A 34 -9.12 -0.46 -11.85
CA ASN A 34 -9.34 -0.09 -13.25
C ASN A 34 -8.19 0.77 -13.83
N PRO A 35 -6.94 0.27 -13.86
CA PRO A 35 -5.77 1.08 -14.22
C PRO A 35 -5.87 1.65 -15.65
N HIS A 36 -6.47 0.90 -16.58
CA HIS A 36 -6.64 1.29 -17.98
C HIS A 36 -7.50 2.55 -18.17
N LYS A 37 -8.50 2.79 -17.32
CA LYS A 37 -9.34 3.99 -17.40
C LYS A 37 -8.53 5.26 -17.16
N PHE A 38 -7.54 5.20 -16.27
CA PHE A 38 -6.70 6.35 -15.94
C PHE A 38 -5.63 6.62 -17.00
N THR A 39 -5.07 5.56 -17.60
CA THR A 39 -4.13 5.69 -18.73
C THR A 39 -4.80 6.31 -19.95
N ALA A 40 -6.06 5.93 -20.25
CA ALA A 40 -6.83 6.49 -21.36
C ALA A 40 -7.14 8.00 -21.21
N LEU A 41 -7.26 8.47 -19.98
CA LEU A 41 -7.52 9.89 -19.66
C LEU A 41 -6.23 10.73 -19.59
N GLY A 42 -5.06 10.14 -19.85
CA GLY A 42 -3.76 10.83 -19.76
C GLY A 42 -3.38 11.29 -18.34
N ARG A 43 -4.09 10.82 -17.31
CA ARG A 43 -3.80 11.17 -15.92
C ARG A 43 -2.63 10.33 -15.41
N LYS A 44 -1.65 10.99 -14.80
CA LYS A 44 -0.57 10.32 -14.07
C LYS A 44 -1.03 9.99 -12.66
N LEU A 45 -0.86 8.74 -12.26
CA LEU A 45 -1.10 8.30 -10.90
C LEU A 45 -0.16 9.03 -9.92
N PRO A 46 -0.61 9.36 -8.69
CA PRO A 46 0.31 9.58 -7.59
C PRO A 46 1.25 8.36 -7.44
N LYS A 47 2.56 8.61 -7.50
CA LYS A 47 3.59 7.55 -7.41
C LYS A 47 3.61 6.85 -6.05
N GLY A 48 2.97 7.43 -5.04
CA GLY A 48 2.84 6.87 -3.71
C GLY A 48 1.96 7.76 -2.84
N VAL A 49 1.46 7.19 -1.74
CA VAL A 49 0.69 7.92 -0.72
C VAL A 49 1.47 7.88 0.58
N LEU A 50 1.63 9.04 1.23
CA LEU A 50 2.25 9.15 2.55
C LEU A 50 1.17 9.45 3.59
N LEU A 51 0.92 8.50 4.48
CA LEU A 51 -0.02 8.68 5.60
C LEU A 51 0.72 9.23 6.81
N VAL A 52 0.38 10.44 7.26
CA VAL A 52 1.01 11.12 8.42
C VAL A 52 -0.03 11.35 9.51
N GLY A 53 0.38 11.20 10.77
CA GLY A 53 -0.43 11.53 11.94
C GLY A 53 0.06 10.85 13.22
N PRO A 54 -0.51 11.20 14.39
CA PRO A 54 -0.16 10.62 15.68
C PRO A 54 -0.19 9.09 15.70
N PRO A 55 0.59 8.41 16.57
CA PRO A 55 0.51 6.94 16.69
C PRO A 55 -0.92 6.51 17.07
N GLY A 56 -1.33 5.33 16.62
CA GLY A 56 -2.67 4.78 16.92
C GLY A 56 -3.83 5.31 16.06
N THR A 57 -3.61 6.24 15.12
CA THR A 57 -4.68 6.79 14.25
C THR A 57 -5.12 5.87 13.10
N GLY A 58 -4.71 4.61 13.10
CA GLY A 58 -5.16 3.64 12.10
C GLY A 58 -4.51 3.74 10.72
N LYS A 59 -3.36 4.44 10.56
CA LYS A 59 -2.65 4.55 9.27
C LYS A 59 -2.38 3.20 8.60
N THR A 60 -1.81 2.25 9.34
CA THR A 60 -1.53 0.89 8.83
C THR A 60 -2.82 0.12 8.53
N LEU A 61 -3.86 0.33 9.33
CA LEU A 61 -5.18 -0.27 9.11
C LEU A 61 -5.84 0.29 7.83
N LEU A 62 -5.69 1.59 7.58
CA LEU A 62 -6.19 2.27 6.41
C LEU A 62 -5.48 1.80 5.14
N ALA A 63 -4.15 1.65 5.17
CA ALA A 63 -3.39 1.09 4.04
C ALA A 63 -3.83 -0.35 3.69
N ARG A 64 -4.10 -1.17 4.71
CA ARG A 64 -4.65 -2.52 4.52
C ARG A 64 -6.07 -2.49 3.96
N ALA A 65 -6.90 -1.57 4.44
CA ALA A 65 -8.25 -1.38 3.94
C ALA A 65 -8.28 -1.03 2.45
N VAL A 66 -7.35 -0.18 1.97
CA VAL A 66 -7.22 0.14 0.54
C VAL A 66 -6.96 -1.12 -0.29
N ALA A 67 -6.04 -1.98 0.15
CA ALA A 67 -5.73 -3.22 -0.56
C ALA A 67 -6.92 -4.19 -0.56
N GLY A 68 -7.62 -4.32 0.56
CA GLY A 68 -8.83 -5.15 0.65
C GLY A 68 -10.00 -4.60 -0.16
N GLU A 69 -10.16 -3.28 -0.26
CA GLU A 69 -11.16 -2.65 -1.13
C GLU A 69 -10.86 -2.93 -2.60
N ALA A 70 -9.58 -2.90 -3.00
CA ALA A 70 -9.13 -3.15 -4.36
C ALA A 70 -8.99 -4.64 -4.73
N ASP A 71 -9.11 -5.54 -3.74
CA ASP A 71 -8.87 -6.99 -3.89
C ASP A 71 -7.48 -7.31 -4.47
N VAL A 72 -6.46 -6.61 -3.98
CA VAL A 72 -5.05 -6.79 -4.40
C VAL A 72 -4.18 -7.30 -3.25
N PRO A 73 -3.07 -8.01 -3.55
CA PRO A 73 -2.12 -8.43 -2.53
C PRO A 73 -1.55 -7.24 -1.74
N PHE A 74 -1.42 -7.40 -0.43
CA PHE A 74 -0.81 -6.39 0.45
C PHE A 74 0.55 -6.87 0.95
N TYR A 75 1.59 -6.11 0.60
CA TYR A 75 2.96 -6.31 1.09
C TYR A 75 3.29 -5.25 2.13
N TYR A 76 3.93 -5.67 3.22
CA TYR A 76 4.32 -4.78 4.31
C TYR A 76 5.78 -5.04 4.69
N ALA A 77 6.52 -3.96 4.87
CA ALA A 77 7.87 -3.99 5.42
C ALA A 77 7.97 -2.93 6.52
N SER A 78 8.43 -3.32 7.70
CA SER A 78 8.69 -2.40 8.80
C SER A 78 10.09 -1.82 8.67
N GLY A 79 10.27 -0.52 8.96
CA GLY A 79 11.59 0.13 9.02
C GLY A 79 12.58 -0.55 9.97
N LEU A 80 12.09 -1.28 10.98
CA LEU A 80 12.93 -2.06 11.90
C LEU A 80 13.45 -3.36 11.27
N GLU A 81 12.75 -3.93 10.29
CA GLU A 81 13.24 -5.06 9.49
C GLU A 81 14.34 -4.61 8.51
N PHE A 82 14.54 -3.31 8.30
CA PHE A 82 15.63 -2.81 7.46
C PHE A 82 16.99 -2.84 8.18
N ASP A 83 17.06 -2.72 9.51
CA ASP A 83 18.33 -2.73 10.25
C ASP A 83 19.08 -4.08 10.11
N GLU A 84 18.34 -5.19 10.05
CA GLU A 84 18.91 -6.53 9.81
C GLU A 84 19.44 -6.73 8.37
N VAL A 85 19.00 -5.91 7.41
CA VAL A 85 19.40 -6.00 5.99
C VAL A 85 20.71 -5.24 5.72
N PHE A 86 21.18 -4.39 6.65
CA PHE A 86 22.39 -3.57 6.47
C PHE A 86 23.67 -4.18 7.04
N VAL A 87 23.62 -5.28 7.79
CA VAL A 87 24.83 -6.09 8.10
C VAL A 87 25.04 -7.13 7.00
N GLY A 88 25.42 -6.64 5.82
CA GLY A 88 25.82 -7.45 4.67
C GLY A 88 24.76 -7.58 3.58
N VAL A 89 25.09 -7.08 2.38
CA VAL A 89 24.34 -7.20 1.10
C VAL A 89 23.26 -6.13 0.82
N GLY A 90 23.58 -4.86 1.06
CA GLY A 90 22.70 -3.69 0.91
C GLY A 90 22.33 -3.18 -0.51
N ALA A 91 22.46 -3.96 -1.58
CA ALA A 91 22.09 -3.48 -2.93
C ALA A 91 21.24 -4.44 -3.78
N LYS A 92 21.28 -5.75 -3.51
CA LYS A 92 20.58 -6.75 -4.34
C LYS A 92 19.11 -6.96 -3.97
N HIS A 93 18.70 -6.61 -2.75
CA HIS A 93 17.33 -6.87 -2.27
C HIS A 93 16.32 -5.76 -2.61
N ASN A 94 16.74 -4.50 -2.74
CA ASN A 94 15.86 -3.45 -3.27
C ASN A 94 15.40 -3.80 -4.69
N THR A 95 16.28 -4.41 -5.51
CA THR A 95 15.88 -4.89 -6.83
C THR A 95 14.91 -6.08 -6.74
N ASN A 96 15.06 -6.96 -5.74
CA ASN A 96 14.26 -8.18 -5.61
C ASN A 96 12.82 -7.94 -5.11
N LEU A 97 12.61 -6.88 -4.30
CA LEU A 97 11.26 -6.44 -3.88
C LEU A 97 10.44 -5.89 -5.06
N PHE A 98 11.09 -5.31 -6.06
CA PHE A 98 10.45 -4.71 -7.23
C PHE A 98 10.55 -5.56 -8.51
N SER A 99 11.39 -6.62 -8.55
CA SER A 99 11.58 -7.46 -9.74
C SER A 99 10.48 -8.49 -10.00
N GLY A 100 9.56 -8.69 -9.05
CA GLY A 100 8.35 -9.51 -9.25
C GLY A 100 7.16 -8.74 -9.84
N PHE A 101 7.33 -7.45 -10.13
CA PHE A 101 6.27 -6.53 -10.60
C PHE A 101 6.49 -5.99 -12.02
N PHE A 102 7.47 -6.53 -12.77
CA PHE A 102 7.65 -6.33 -14.21
C PHE A 102 7.46 -7.65 -14.97
#